data_AF-A0AAF0YHQ2-F1
#
_entry.id   AF-A0AAF0YHQ2-F1
#
_cell.length_a   1.000
_cell.length_b   1.000
_cell.length_c   1.000
_cell.angle_alpha   90.00
_cell.angle_beta   90.00
_cell.angle_gamma   90.00
#
_symmetry.space_group_name_H-M   'P 1'
#
loop_
_entity.id
_entity.type
_entity.pdbx_description
1 polymer ?
#
loop_
_entity_poly.entity_id
_entity_poly.type
_entity_poly.pdbx_seq_one_letter_code
_entity_poly.pdbx_strand_id
1 'polypeptide(L)'
;MLKELMFYLKDKRQRLKWTQHDLSLESSISQTVISRIENGHDTGSVREFFALLETLDIDREEFIMQLDLISPRKQLDDARKHKDFTKMKEVLEGIPSYIREKNSYLNTYCIYHEALLSYRADDLVRAIHLLQEAKSMLEIYNPIDVILAEIHLMIGIIELQLGREAFQHFKKANHVIKNVLVTRQNFKHIIRVYGNLAAIYCRKGWFHLVKRELDNATALQKQFESTYLKTDIEYSRLLLYMNTKDPLLHDQFTYMKCLLKDYPNEKIKQRLSNIRIRID
;
A
#
# COMPACT_ATOMS: atom_id res chain seq x y z
N MET A 1 -8.93 -5.29 15.71
CA MET A 1 -9.48 -6.65 15.57
C MET A 1 -10.95 -6.60 15.18
N LEU A 2 -11.89 -6.39 16.11
CA LEU A 2 -13.33 -6.34 15.83
C LEU A 2 -13.75 -5.32 14.74
N LYS A 3 -13.27 -4.07 14.81
CA LYS A 3 -13.57 -3.06 13.78
C LYS A 3 -13.05 -3.41 12.38
N GLU A 4 -11.93 -4.12 12.28
CA GLU A 4 -11.33 -4.48 10.99
C GLU A 4 -12.08 -5.63 10.31
N LEU A 5 -12.69 -6.52 11.10
CA LEU A 5 -13.59 -7.57 10.60
C LEU A 5 -14.90 -7.01 10.06
N MET A 6 -15.41 -5.97 10.72
CA MET A 6 -16.58 -5.24 10.24
C MET A 6 -16.34 -4.56 8.88
N PHE A 7 -15.10 -4.11 8.65
CA PHE A 7 -14.69 -3.60 7.34
C PHE A 7 -14.54 -4.72 6.30
N TYR A 8 -14.15 -5.93 6.69
CA TYR A 8 -14.07 -7.06 5.77
C TYR A 8 -15.45 -7.44 5.22
N LEU A 9 -16.47 -7.52 6.08
CA LEU A 9 -17.87 -7.73 5.67
C LEU A 9 -18.32 -6.66 4.67
N LYS A 10 -18.01 -5.39 4.97
CA LYS A 10 -18.32 -4.26 4.10
C LYS A 10 -17.62 -4.35 2.75
N ASP A 11 -16.34 -4.70 2.73
CA ASP A 11 -15.53 -4.82 1.52
C ASP A 11 -16.05 -5.97 0.63
N LYS A 12 -16.33 -7.16 1.21
CA LYS A 12 -16.90 -8.30 0.48
C LYS A 12 -18.25 -7.93 -0.13
N ARG A 13 -19.16 -7.32 0.63
CA ARG A 13 -20.45 -6.81 0.10
C ARG A 13 -20.25 -5.85 -1.07
N GLN A 14 -19.31 -4.90 -0.93
CA GLN A 14 -19.02 -3.92 -1.97
C GLN A 14 -18.43 -4.56 -3.24
N ARG A 15 -17.59 -5.60 -3.11
CA ARG A 15 -17.07 -6.38 -4.25
C ARG A 15 -18.17 -7.13 -4.99
N LEU A 16 -19.16 -7.64 -4.27
CA LEU A 16 -20.38 -8.23 -4.84
C LEU A 16 -21.33 -7.17 -5.45
N LYS A 17 -21.00 -5.88 -5.33
CA LYS A 17 -21.81 -4.73 -5.76
C LYS A 17 -23.18 -4.65 -5.10
N TRP A 18 -23.32 -5.24 -3.92
CA TRP A 18 -24.57 -5.21 -3.17
C TRP A 18 -24.66 -3.95 -2.31
N THR A 19 -25.84 -3.38 -2.19
CA THR A 19 -26.16 -2.37 -1.20
C THR A 19 -26.45 -3.02 0.16
N GLN A 20 -26.51 -2.22 1.23
CA GLN A 20 -26.97 -2.72 2.53
C GLN A 20 -28.43 -3.20 2.46
N HIS A 21 -29.22 -2.66 1.52
CA HIS A 21 -30.58 -3.13 1.25
C HIS A 21 -30.58 -4.56 0.74
N ASP A 22 -29.76 -4.83 -0.27
CA ASP A 22 -29.69 -6.14 -0.90
C ASP A 22 -29.25 -7.19 0.13
N LEU A 23 -28.20 -6.87 0.90
CA LEU A 23 -27.77 -7.75 1.99
C LEU A 23 -28.84 -7.94 3.08
N SER A 24 -29.66 -6.92 3.36
CA SER A 24 -30.74 -7.04 4.34
C SER A 24 -31.86 -7.98 3.89
N LEU A 25 -32.18 -7.98 2.60
CA LEU A 25 -33.18 -8.87 2.01
C LEU A 25 -32.70 -10.32 2.05
N GLU A 26 -31.43 -10.55 1.68
CA GLU A 26 -30.86 -11.90 1.59
C GLU A 26 -30.53 -12.52 2.96
N SER A 27 -30.11 -11.72 3.95
CA SER A 27 -29.74 -12.21 5.29
C SER A 27 -30.88 -12.19 6.30
N SER A 28 -32.01 -11.56 5.97
CA SER A 28 -33.10 -11.25 6.93
C SER A 28 -32.65 -10.41 8.14
N ILE A 29 -31.56 -9.65 8.00
CA ILE A 29 -31.05 -8.74 9.03
C ILE A 29 -31.35 -7.31 8.62
N SER A 30 -31.88 -6.50 9.54
CA SER A 30 -32.24 -5.11 9.20
C SER A 30 -31.04 -4.30 8.69
N GLN A 31 -31.28 -3.44 7.70
CA GLN A 31 -30.27 -2.49 7.19
C GLN A 31 -29.57 -1.71 8.30
N THR A 32 -30.33 -1.30 9.33
CA THR A 32 -29.79 -0.51 10.44
C THR A 32 -28.80 -1.31 11.28
N VAL A 33 -29.02 -2.62 11.44
CA VAL A 33 -28.09 -3.53 12.12
C VAL A 33 -26.86 -3.75 11.25
N ILE A 34 -27.03 -4.05 9.96
CA ILE A 34 -25.92 -4.18 9.00
C ILE A 34 -25.05 -2.92 9.00
N SER A 35 -25.66 -1.74 8.97
CA SER A 35 -24.92 -0.48 8.99
C SER A 35 -24.14 -0.28 10.29
N ARG A 36 -24.71 -0.63 11.45
CA ARG A 36 -24.00 -0.55 12.74
C ARG A 36 -22.83 -1.53 12.80
N ILE A 37 -23.03 -2.75 12.30
CA ILE A 37 -22.02 -3.81 12.15
C ILE A 37 -20.89 -3.29 11.27
N GLU A 38 -21.14 -2.96 10.01
CA GLU A 38 -20.11 -2.54 9.04
C GLU A 38 -19.32 -1.29 9.43
N ASN A 39 -19.90 -0.41 10.24
CA ASN A 39 -19.23 0.79 10.72
C ASN A 39 -18.56 0.59 12.10
N GLY A 40 -18.64 -0.62 12.67
CA GLY A 40 -17.97 -0.98 13.91
C GLY A 40 -18.55 -0.28 15.14
N HIS A 41 -19.85 0.03 15.12
CA HIS A 41 -20.58 0.57 16.26
C HIS A 41 -21.08 -0.52 17.20
N ASP A 42 -21.36 -1.71 16.66
CA ASP A 42 -21.85 -2.90 17.36
C ASP A 42 -21.43 -4.14 16.55
N THR A 43 -21.33 -5.31 17.18
CA THR A 43 -21.12 -6.60 16.50
C THR A 43 -22.41 -7.25 16.04
N GLY A 44 -23.56 -6.77 16.56
CA GLY A 44 -24.79 -7.54 16.52
C GLY A 44 -24.67 -8.79 17.39
N SER A 45 -25.71 -9.61 17.37
CA SER A 45 -25.66 -10.95 17.96
C SER A 45 -24.77 -11.88 17.13
N VAL A 46 -24.23 -12.91 17.79
CA VAL A 46 -23.43 -13.97 17.14
C VAL A 46 -24.20 -14.60 15.97
N ARG A 47 -25.52 -14.77 16.11
CA ARG A 47 -26.38 -15.32 15.07
C ARG A 47 -26.48 -14.40 13.85
N GLU A 48 -26.71 -13.10 14.06
CA GLU A 48 -26.74 -12.12 12.96
C GLU A 48 -25.40 -12.06 12.25
N PHE A 49 -24.31 -12.12 13.02
CA PHE A 49 -22.98 -12.09 12.47
C PHE A 49 -22.68 -13.31 11.56
N PHE A 50 -23.01 -14.53 12.00
CA PHE A 50 -22.85 -15.73 11.16
C PHE A 50 -23.78 -15.76 9.95
N ALA A 51 -25.01 -15.27 10.09
CA ALA A 51 -25.92 -15.15 8.95
C ALA A 51 -25.36 -14.19 7.89
N LEU A 52 -24.73 -13.08 8.27
CA LEU A 52 -24.05 -12.19 7.31
C LEU A 52 -22.87 -12.87 6.62
N LEU A 53 -22.09 -13.68 7.33
CA LEU A 53 -20.97 -14.43 6.72
C LEU A 53 -21.47 -15.42 5.68
N GLU A 54 -22.51 -16.20 6.03
CA GLU A 54 -23.14 -17.16 5.11
C GLU A 54 -23.73 -16.46 3.89
N THR A 55 -24.49 -15.38 4.09
CA THR A 55 -25.11 -14.64 2.97
C THR A 55 -24.07 -14.00 2.04
N LEU A 56 -22.90 -13.61 2.56
CA LEU A 56 -21.81 -13.04 1.76
C LEU A 56 -20.87 -14.08 1.17
N ASP A 57 -21.18 -15.38 1.33
CA ASP A 57 -20.32 -16.50 0.93
C ASP A 57 -18.88 -16.29 1.42
N ILE A 58 -18.78 -15.96 2.71
CA ILE A 58 -17.53 -15.89 3.45
C ILE A 58 -17.45 -17.18 4.26
N ASP A 59 -16.49 -18.02 3.88
CA ASP A 59 -16.28 -19.26 4.62
C ASP A 59 -15.89 -18.94 6.08
N ARG A 60 -16.34 -19.78 7.01
CA ARG A 60 -16.09 -19.56 8.44
C ARG A 60 -14.61 -19.73 8.78
N GLU A 61 -13.91 -20.63 8.11
CA GLU A 61 -12.46 -20.79 8.26
C GLU A 61 -11.73 -19.61 7.60
N GLU A 62 -12.17 -19.17 6.41
CA GLU A 62 -11.69 -17.92 5.78
C GLU A 62 -11.86 -16.72 6.73
N PHE A 63 -12.99 -16.61 7.42
CA PHE A 63 -13.28 -15.57 8.40
C PHE A 63 -12.37 -15.62 9.64
N ILE A 64 -12.21 -16.81 10.25
CA ILE A 64 -11.31 -17.02 11.39
C ILE A 64 -9.85 -16.76 10.97
N MET A 65 -9.49 -17.11 9.74
CA MET A 65 -8.20 -16.78 9.19
C MET A 65 -8.02 -15.25 9.08
N GLN A 66 -8.99 -14.48 8.58
CA GLN A 66 -8.92 -13.00 8.59
C GLN A 66 -8.73 -12.40 9.99
N LEU A 67 -9.30 -13.03 11.03
CA LEU A 67 -9.07 -12.70 12.44
C LEU A 67 -7.58 -12.85 12.84
N ASP A 68 -6.96 -13.97 12.44
CA ASP A 68 -5.54 -14.25 12.65
C ASP A 68 -4.61 -13.37 11.79
N LEU A 69 -5.11 -12.83 10.67
CA LEU A 69 -4.35 -11.98 9.73
C LEU A 69 -4.12 -10.54 10.19
N ILE A 70 -5.04 -10.01 10.96
CA ILE A 70 -5.07 -8.58 11.32
C ILE A 70 -3.80 -8.18 12.07
N SER A 71 -3.35 -9.03 13.00
CA SER A 71 -2.21 -8.70 13.85
C SER A 71 -0.87 -8.76 13.09
N PRO A 72 -0.52 -9.85 12.38
CA PRO A 72 0.76 -9.92 11.66
C PRO A 72 0.85 -8.90 10.53
N ARG A 73 -0.22 -8.71 9.74
CA ARG A 73 -0.21 -7.75 8.63
C ARG A 73 0.05 -6.32 9.11
N LYS A 74 -0.67 -5.89 10.15
CA LYS A 74 -0.50 -4.56 10.72
C LYS A 74 0.90 -4.37 11.30
N GLN A 75 1.42 -5.37 12.00
CA GLN A 75 2.78 -5.32 12.54
C GLN A 75 3.84 -5.23 11.43
N LEU A 76 3.67 -5.97 10.33
CA LEU A 76 4.54 -5.88 9.15
C LEU A 76 4.44 -4.53 8.45
N ASP A 77 3.24 -3.98 8.26
CA ASP A 77 3.03 -2.65 7.69
C ASP A 77 3.66 -1.56 8.56
N ASP A 78 3.51 -1.65 9.89
CA ASP A 78 4.12 -0.71 10.83
C ASP A 78 5.65 -0.83 10.83
N ALA A 79 6.20 -2.05 10.85
CA ALA A 79 7.63 -2.29 10.73
C ALA A 79 8.19 -1.70 9.43
N ARG A 80 7.53 -1.98 8.30
CA ARG A 80 7.88 -1.45 6.97
C ARG A 80 7.80 0.08 6.92
N LYS A 81 6.75 0.67 7.52
CA LYS A 81 6.57 2.14 7.59
C LYS A 81 7.74 2.81 8.33
N HIS A 82 8.22 2.20 9.41
CA HIS A 82 9.33 2.73 10.22
C HIS A 82 10.70 2.24 9.76
N LYS A 83 10.77 1.39 8.73
CA LYS A 83 12.00 0.72 8.27
C LYS A 83 12.68 -0.11 9.38
N ASP A 84 11.87 -0.67 10.27
CA ASP A 84 12.32 -1.54 11.34
C ASP A 84 12.42 -2.98 10.83
N PHE A 85 13.55 -3.30 10.20
CA PHE A 85 13.80 -4.60 9.60
C PHE A 85 13.99 -5.70 10.65
N THR A 86 14.46 -5.34 11.85
CA THR A 86 14.54 -6.27 12.99
C THR A 86 13.13 -6.70 13.39
N LYS A 87 12.22 -5.73 13.58
CA LYS A 87 10.84 -6.04 13.93
C LYS A 87 10.14 -6.84 12.83
N MET A 88 10.39 -6.51 11.57
CA MET A 88 9.83 -7.25 10.43
C MET A 88 10.26 -8.73 10.49
N LYS A 89 11.53 -9.00 10.77
CA LYS A 89 12.04 -10.36 10.91
C LYS A 89 11.39 -11.10 12.09
N GLU A 90 11.32 -10.48 13.27
CA GLU A 90 10.65 -11.07 14.44
C GLU A 90 9.18 -11.45 14.15
N VAL A 91 8.45 -10.58 13.45
CA VAL A 91 7.05 -10.84 13.11
C VAL A 91 6.94 -12.02 12.17
N LEU A 92 7.79 -12.10 11.14
CA LEU A 92 7.79 -13.23 10.20
C LEU A 92 8.12 -14.56 10.88
N GLU A 93 9.13 -14.58 11.76
CA GLU A 93 9.53 -15.76 12.53
C GLU A 93 8.45 -16.19 13.55
N GLY A 94 7.67 -15.23 14.04
CA GLY A 94 6.56 -15.47 14.97
C GLY A 94 5.29 -16.02 14.31
N ILE A 95 5.21 -16.11 12.98
CA ILE A 95 4.05 -16.68 12.28
C ILE A 95 4.30 -18.18 12.03
N PRO A 96 3.54 -19.08 12.67
CA PRO A 96 3.68 -20.51 12.44
C PRO A 96 3.44 -20.90 10.97
N SER A 97 4.20 -21.87 10.46
CA SER A 97 4.13 -22.30 9.05
C SER A 97 2.72 -22.77 8.65
N TYR A 98 2.03 -23.52 9.51
CA TYR A 98 0.68 -24.00 9.26
C TYR A 98 -0.34 -22.87 9.06
N ILE A 99 -0.11 -21.68 9.65
CA ILE A 99 -0.97 -20.50 9.43
C ILE A 99 -0.71 -19.92 8.03
N ARG A 100 0.56 -19.88 7.60
CA ARG A 100 0.94 -19.46 6.24
C ARG A 100 0.39 -20.42 5.19
N GLU A 101 0.51 -21.72 5.41
CA GLU A 101 0.04 -22.76 4.48
C GLU A 101 -1.48 -22.71 4.27
N LYS A 102 -2.24 -22.46 5.34
CA LYS A 102 -3.69 -22.31 5.24
C LYS A 102 -4.11 -21.02 4.55
N ASN A 103 -3.29 -19.95 4.62
CA ASN A 103 -3.65 -18.64 4.11
C ASN A 103 -2.72 -18.16 2.97
N SER A 104 -3.15 -18.38 1.72
CA SER A 104 -2.38 -17.98 0.53
C SER A 104 -2.07 -16.48 0.48
N TYR A 105 -3.00 -15.63 0.93
CA TYR A 105 -2.79 -14.17 0.95
C TYR A 105 -1.76 -13.76 1.99
N LEU A 106 -1.84 -14.30 3.22
CA LEU A 106 -0.81 -14.08 4.25
C LEU A 106 0.53 -14.57 3.77
N ASN A 107 0.58 -15.76 3.20
CA ASN A 107 1.83 -16.32 2.74
C ASN A 107 2.47 -15.42 1.69
N THR A 108 1.67 -14.94 0.73
CA THR A 108 2.13 -13.96 -0.25
C THR A 108 2.65 -12.69 0.40
N TYR A 109 1.94 -12.19 1.41
CA TYR A 109 2.34 -11.00 2.16
C TYR A 109 3.64 -11.20 2.94
N CYS A 110 3.85 -12.38 3.53
CA CYS A 110 5.08 -12.76 4.22
C CYS A 110 6.24 -12.90 3.23
N ILE A 111 6.05 -13.58 2.10
CA ILE A 111 7.05 -13.73 1.03
C ILE A 111 7.49 -12.35 0.53
N TYR A 112 6.55 -11.42 0.33
CA TYR A 112 6.86 -10.03 -0.02
C TYR A 112 7.78 -9.36 1.02
N HIS A 113 7.50 -9.52 2.32
CA HIS A 113 8.33 -8.94 3.37
C HIS A 113 9.69 -9.64 3.52
N GLU A 114 9.77 -10.96 3.33
CA GLU A 114 11.02 -11.71 3.24
C GLU A 114 11.89 -11.22 2.08
N ALA A 115 11.27 -10.83 0.96
CA ALA A 115 11.97 -10.22 -0.15
C ALA A 115 12.56 -8.84 0.21
N LEU A 116 11.83 -8.03 1.01
CA LEU A 116 12.35 -6.75 1.51
C LEU A 116 13.55 -6.94 2.45
N LEU A 117 13.54 -7.98 3.28
CA LEU A 117 14.67 -8.35 4.13
C LEU A 117 15.88 -8.81 3.29
N SER A 118 15.65 -9.65 2.28
CA SER A 118 16.70 -10.10 1.36
C SER A 118 17.32 -8.94 0.61
N TYR A 119 16.49 -8.02 0.09
CA TYR A 119 16.93 -6.79 -0.56
C TYR A 119 17.77 -5.92 0.40
N ARG A 120 17.37 -5.80 1.67
CA ARG A 120 18.11 -5.03 2.67
C ARG A 120 19.48 -5.64 3.00
N ALA A 121 19.59 -6.96 2.90
CA ALA A 121 20.82 -7.72 3.05
C ALA A 121 21.70 -7.75 1.79
N ASP A 122 21.32 -7.01 0.73
CA ASP A 122 21.99 -6.98 -0.57
C ASP A 122 21.95 -8.32 -1.34
N ASP A 123 21.09 -9.25 -0.92
CA ASP A 123 20.82 -10.49 -1.65
C ASP A 123 19.75 -10.24 -2.73
N LEU A 124 20.16 -9.56 -3.80
CA LEU A 124 19.28 -9.14 -4.89
C LEU A 124 18.67 -10.33 -5.64
N VAL A 125 19.39 -11.46 -5.74
CA VAL A 125 18.93 -12.68 -6.42
C VAL A 125 17.80 -13.33 -5.65
N ARG A 126 17.95 -13.49 -4.33
CA ARG A 126 16.88 -14.01 -3.50
C ARG A 126 15.69 -13.05 -3.43
N ALA A 127 15.96 -11.75 -3.31
CA ALA A 127 14.91 -10.74 -3.28
C ALA A 127 14.03 -10.78 -4.54
N ILE A 128 14.63 -10.86 -5.73
CA ILE A 128 13.85 -10.90 -6.96
C ILE A 128 13.08 -12.21 -7.13
N HIS A 129 13.66 -13.34 -6.70
CA HIS A 129 12.98 -14.64 -6.72
C HIS A 129 11.71 -14.61 -5.85
N LEU A 130 11.83 -14.17 -4.59
CA LEU A 130 10.70 -14.05 -3.67
C LEU A 130 9.64 -13.06 -4.18
N LEU A 131 10.06 -11.93 -4.79
CA LEU A 131 9.11 -10.99 -5.40
C LEU A 131 8.37 -11.61 -6.58
N GLN A 132 9.03 -12.41 -7.41
CA GLN A 132 8.38 -13.10 -8.54
C GLN A 132 7.39 -14.17 -8.07
N GLU A 133 7.72 -14.88 -6.98
CA GLU A 133 6.81 -15.82 -6.33
C GLU A 133 5.56 -15.09 -5.80
N ALA A 134 5.75 -14.06 -4.97
CA ALA A 134 4.65 -13.27 -4.42
C ALA A 134 3.79 -12.62 -5.52
N LYS A 135 4.41 -12.15 -6.60
CA LYS A 135 3.71 -11.59 -7.77
C LYS A 135 2.80 -12.64 -8.42
N SER A 136 3.32 -13.83 -8.68
CA SER A 136 2.58 -14.91 -9.36
C SER A 136 1.36 -15.35 -8.54
N MET A 137 1.51 -15.41 -7.22
CA MET A 137 0.39 -15.70 -6.33
C MET A 137 -0.66 -14.58 -6.36
N LEU A 138 -0.26 -13.31 -6.18
CA LEU A 138 -1.20 -12.18 -6.15
C LEU A 138 -1.89 -11.93 -7.49
N GLU A 139 -1.23 -12.14 -8.63
CA GLU A 139 -1.86 -11.99 -9.95
C GLU A 139 -3.06 -12.94 -10.14
N ILE A 140 -3.04 -14.11 -9.50
CA ILE A 140 -4.15 -15.08 -9.54
C ILE A 140 -5.28 -14.67 -8.58
N TYR A 141 -4.92 -14.31 -7.33
CA TYR A 141 -5.92 -14.08 -6.27
C TYR A 141 -6.52 -12.67 -6.28
N ASN A 142 -5.71 -11.65 -6.53
CA ASN A 142 -6.14 -10.25 -6.46
C ASN A 142 -5.30 -9.38 -7.41
N PRO A 143 -5.63 -9.36 -8.73
CA PRO A 143 -4.83 -8.68 -9.75
C PRO A 143 -4.85 -7.14 -9.62
N ILE A 144 -5.65 -6.60 -8.71
CA ILE A 144 -5.80 -5.16 -8.46
C ILE A 144 -5.54 -4.85 -6.98
N ASP A 145 -4.56 -5.51 -6.37
CA ASP A 145 -4.09 -5.21 -5.01
C ASP A 145 -2.98 -4.14 -5.02
N VAL A 146 -3.00 -3.22 -4.05
CA VAL A 146 -1.92 -2.23 -3.89
C VAL A 146 -0.57 -2.89 -3.64
N ILE A 147 -0.54 -4.04 -2.97
CA ILE A 147 0.69 -4.81 -2.73
C ILE A 147 1.28 -5.28 -4.06
N LEU A 148 0.46 -5.67 -5.03
CA LEU A 148 0.95 -6.08 -6.35
C LEU A 148 1.66 -4.92 -7.07
N ALA A 149 1.16 -3.68 -6.91
CA ALA A 149 1.85 -2.51 -7.41
C ALA A 149 3.20 -2.26 -6.70
N GLU A 150 3.26 -2.44 -5.38
CA GLU A 150 4.50 -2.35 -4.61
C GLU A 150 5.51 -3.44 -5.00
N ILE A 151 5.06 -4.66 -5.28
CA ILE A 151 5.89 -5.76 -5.77
C ILE A 151 6.48 -5.40 -7.14
N HIS A 152 5.66 -4.94 -8.09
CA HIS A 152 6.16 -4.49 -9.39
C HIS A 152 7.20 -3.36 -9.26
N LEU A 153 6.96 -2.39 -8.38
CA LEU A 153 7.95 -1.35 -8.10
C LEU A 153 9.28 -1.93 -7.61
N MET A 154 9.24 -2.83 -6.63
CA MET A 154 10.45 -3.42 -6.06
C MET A 154 11.22 -4.27 -7.08
N ILE A 155 10.53 -5.07 -7.89
CA ILE A 155 11.16 -5.82 -8.99
C ILE A 155 11.87 -4.85 -9.92
N GLY A 156 11.18 -3.79 -10.38
CA GLY A 156 11.79 -2.80 -11.27
C GLY A 156 12.99 -2.08 -10.65
N ILE A 157 12.98 -1.80 -9.33
CA ILE A 157 14.12 -1.21 -8.62
C ILE A 157 15.33 -2.15 -8.64
N ILE A 158 15.12 -3.44 -8.35
CA ILE A 158 16.19 -4.43 -8.34
C ILE A 158 16.74 -4.64 -9.76
N GLU A 159 15.87 -4.75 -10.76
CA GLU A 159 16.30 -4.88 -12.17
C GLU A 159 17.15 -3.68 -12.61
N LEU A 160 16.78 -2.45 -12.21
CA LEU A 160 17.62 -1.27 -12.47
C LEU A 160 18.99 -1.34 -11.80
N GLN A 161 19.08 -1.85 -10.56
CA GLN A 161 20.37 -2.02 -9.87
C GLN A 161 21.25 -3.07 -10.54
N LEU A 162 20.64 -4.09 -11.12
CA LEU A 162 21.31 -5.11 -11.92
C LEU A 162 21.64 -4.63 -13.35
N GLY A 163 21.35 -3.38 -13.70
CA GLY A 163 21.61 -2.81 -15.03
C GLY A 163 20.67 -3.30 -16.13
N ARG A 164 19.50 -3.83 -15.76
CA ARG A 164 18.52 -4.43 -16.68
C ARG A 164 17.32 -3.50 -16.95
N GLU A 165 16.55 -3.87 -17.98
CA GLU A 165 15.32 -3.18 -18.34
C GLU A 165 14.22 -3.35 -17.29
N ALA A 166 13.72 -2.23 -16.76
CA ALA A 166 12.76 -2.22 -15.67
C ALA A 166 11.45 -1.48 -15.99
N PHE A 167 11.39 -0.79 -17.14
CA PHE A 167 10.30 0.14 -17.43
C PHE A 167 8.91 -0.53 -17.44
N GLN A 168 8.83 -1.76 -17.95
CA GLN A 168 7.58 -2.50 -17.98
C GLN A 168 7.01 -2.77 -16.57
N HIS A 169 7.88 -2.96 -15.57
CA HIS A 169 7.44 -3.13 -14.19
C HIS A 169 6.83 -1.85 -13.62
N PHE A 170 7.42 -0.68 -13.90
CA PHE A 170 6.83 0.61 -13.47
C PHE A 170 5.51 0.90 -14.17
N LYS A 171 5.40 0.55 -15.46
CA LYS A 171 4.14 0.65 -16.21
C LYS A 171 3.05 -0.24 -15.60
N LYS A 172 3.38 -1.48 -15.24
CA LYS A 172 2.46 -2.40 -14.57
C LYS A 172 2.05 -1.91 -13.19
N ALA A 173 2.99 -1.42 -12.37
CA ALA A 173 2.68 -0.83 -11.07
C ALA A 173 1.68 0.33 -11.19
N ASN A 174 1.89 1.23 -12.15
CA ASN A 174 0.97 2.33 -12.42
C ASN A 174 -0.41 1.85 -12.92
N HIS A 175 -0.43 0.82 -13.75
CA HIS A 175 -1.70 0.23 -14.22
C HIS A 175 -2.50 -0.35 -13.05
N VAL A 176 -1.87 -1.10 -12.15
CA VAL A 176 -2.53 -1.68 -10.97
C VAL A 176 -3.15 -0.58 -10.11
N ILE A 177 -2.38 0.42 -9.66
CA ILE A 177 -2.90 1.46 -8.76
C ILE A 177 -4.03 2.31 -9.34
N LYS A 178 -4.06 2.50 -10.67
CA LYS A 178 -5.14 3.24 -11.33
C LYS A 178 -6.47 2.52 -11.31
N ASN A 179 -6.45 1.20 -11.18
CA ASN A 179 -7.65 0.37 -11.17
C ASN A 179 -8.06 -0.07 -9.75
N VAL A 180 -7.20 0.13 -8.74
CA VAL A 180 -7.51 -0.17 -7.34
C VAL A 180 -8.68 0.69 -6.86
N LEU A 181 -9.66 0.07 -6.18
CA LEU A 181 -10.67 0.81 -5.43
C LEU A 181 -10.01 1.58 -4.29
N VAL A 182 -10.09 2.90 -4.35
CA VAL A 182 -9.49 3.79 -3.36
C VAL A 182 -10.33 3.82 -2.08
N THR A 183 -9.70 3.55 -0.93
CA THR A 183 -10.34 3.54 0.38
C THR A 183 -9.51 4.32 1.41
N ARG A 184 -10.13 4.66 2.56
CA ARG A 184 -9.42 5.27 3.70
C ARG A 184 -8.27 4.41 4.25
N GLN A 185 -8.29 3.11 3.99
CA GLN A 185 -7.25 2.19 4.48
C GLN A 185 -6.06 2.13 3.52
N ASN A 186 -6.30 2.19 2.20
CA ASN A 186 -5.26 1.96 1.20
C ASN A 186 -4.72 3.25 0.53
N PHE A 187 -5.40 4.39 0.63
CA PHE A 187 -5.00 5.61 -0.10
C PHE A 187 -3.55 6.05 0.20
N LYS A 188 -3.07 5.82 1.42
CA LYS A 188 -1.68 6.14 1.81
C LYS A 188 -0.66 5.29 1.07
N HIS A 189 -0.97 4.02 0.84
CA HIS A 189 -0.13 3.12 0.07
C HIS A 189 -0.13 3.52 -1.41
N ILE A 190 -1.29 3.87 -1.96
CA ILE A 190 -1.42 4.36 -3.34
C ILE A 190 -0.58 5.63 -3.56
N ILE A 191 -0.68 6.62 -2.66
CA ILE A 191 0.15 7.84 -2.72
C ILE A 191 1.64 7.51 -2.65
N ARG A 192 2.04 6.54 -1.81
CA ARG A 192 3.44 6.09 -1.73
C ARG A 192 3.92 5.46 -3.04
N VAL A 193 3.09 4.68 -3.71
CA VAL A 193 3.42 4.12 -5.05
C VAL A 193 3.60 5.26 -6.06
N TYR A 194 2.70 6.25 -6.10
CA TYR A 194 2.88 7.42 -6.97
C TYR A 194 4.17 8.19 -6.68
N GLY A 195 4.50 8.42 -5.40
CA GLY A 195 5.75 9.07 -5.00
C GLY A 195 6.99 8.28 -5.43
N ASN A 196 6.97 6.96 -5.30
CA ASN A 196 8.07 6.10 -5.75
C ASN A 196 8.22 6.12 -7.28
N LEU A 197 7.12 6.04 -8.04
CA LEU A 197 7.14 6.18 -9.50
C LEU A 197 7.72 7.54 -9.91
N ALA A 198 7.27 8.62 -9.29
CA ALA A 198 7.77 9.97 -9.54
C ALA A 198 9.29 10.07 -9.29
N ALA A 199 9.78 9.52 -8.18
CA ALA A 199 11.22 9.51 -7.89
C ALA A 199 12.03 8.73 -8.92
N ILE A 200 11.54 7.57 -9.36
CA ILE A 200 12.19 6.72 -10.38
C ILE A 200 12.22 7.43 -11.74
N TYR A 201 11.08 7.98 -12.17
CA TYR A 201 10.97 8.71 -13.43
C TYR A 201 11.83 9.97 -13.44
N CYS A 202 11.96 10.65 -12.29
CA CYS A 202 12.85 11.80 -12.15
C CYS A 202 14.32 11.41 -12.38
N ARG A 203 14.79 10.31 -11.76
CA ARG A 203 16.15 9.79 -11.98
C ARG A 203 16.44 9.37 -13.41
N LYS A 204 15.40 8.96 -14.16
CA LYS A 204 15.50 8.56 -15.57
C LYS A 204 15.29 9.72 -16.56
N GLY A 205 15.04 10.94 -16.07
CA GLY A 205 14.78 12.10 -16.92
C GLY A 205 13.40 12.11 -17.58
N TRP A 206 12.48 11.24 -17.17
CA TRP A 206 11.11 11.17 -17.71
C TRP A 206 10.16 12.14 -17.02
N PHE A 207 10.52 13.42 -17.03
CA PHE A 207 9.89 14.46 -16.23
C PHE A 207 8.39 14.65 -16.48
N HIS A 208 7.92 14.41 -17.71
CA HIS A 208 6.48 14.45 -18.04
C HIS A 208 5.67 13.40 -17.25
N LEU A 209 6.25 12.23 -16.98
CA LEU A 209 5.62 11.20 -16.15
C LEU A 209 5.65 11.59 -14.67
N VAL A 210 6.73 12.23 -14.20
CA VAL A 210 6.85 12.70 -12.82
C VAL A 210 5.71 13.64 -12.46
N LYS A 211 5.48 14.67 -13.29
CA LYS A 211 4.40 15.65 -13.06
C LYS A 211 3.04 14.94 -12.94
N ARG A 212 2.73 14.04 -13.88
CA ARG A 212 1.49 13.27 -13.87
C ARG A 212 1.29 12.46 -12.58
N GLU A 213 2.31 11.75 -12.12
CA GLU A 213 2.17 10.93 -10.89
C GLU A 213 2.04 11.81 -9.63
N LEU A 214 2.70 12.97 -9.57
CA LEU A 214 2.55 13.92 -8.46
C LEU A 214 1.18 14.59 -8.42
N ASP A 215 0.60 14.88 -9.59
CA ASP A 215 -0.76 15.42 -9.68
C ASP A 215 -1.80 14.39 -9.22
N ASN A 216 -1.64 13.12 -9.62
CA ASN A 216 -2.47 12.00 -9.13
C ASN A 216 -2.38 11.86 -7.60
N ALA A 217 -1.16 11.88 -7.05
CA ALA A 217 -0.95 11.82 -5.60
C ALA A 217 -1.60 13.00 -4.87
N THR A 218 -1.54 14.21 -5.45
CA THR A 218 -2.14 15.42 -4.88
C THR A 218 -3.66 15.37 -4.89
N ALA A 219 -4.27 14.95 -6.01
CA ALA A 219 -5.71 14.80 -6.11
C ALA A 219 -6.23 13.81 -5.05
N LEU A 220 -5.56 12.67 -4.91
CA LEU A 220 -5.89 11.67 -3.91
C LEU A 220 -5.67 12.17 -2.47
N GLN A 221 -4.60 12.94 -2.22
CA GLN A 221 -4.35 13.55 -0.92
C GLN A 221 -5.48 14.53 -0.53
N LYS A 222 -5.94 15.35 -1.47
CA LYS A 222 -7.04 16.30 -1.25
C LYS A 222 -8.36 15.58 -0.94
N GLN A 223 -8.65 14.50 -1.66
CA GLN A 223 -9.86 13.68 -1.45
C GLN A 223 -9.98 13.16 0.00
N PHE A 224 -8.87 12.88 0.68
CA PHE A 224 -8.84 12.35 2.05
C PHE A 224 -8.36 13.36 3.11
N GLU A 225 -8.20 14.64 2.75
CA GLU A 225 -7.75 15.73 3.64
C GLU A 225 -6.48 15.40 4.44
N SER A 226 -5.60 14.56 3.88
CA SER A 226 -4.46 14.01 4.64
C SER A 226 -3.26 14.95 4.61
N THR A 227 -2.95 15.62 5.72
CA THR A 227 -1.74 16.45 5.87
C THR A 227 -0.44 15.62 5.89
N TYR A 228 -0.52 14.36 6.35
CA TYR A 228 0.62 13.46 6.57
C TYR A 228 1.47 13.20 5.31
N LEU A 229 0.85 13.21 4.11
CA LEU A 229 1.52 12.86 2.85
C LEU A 229 1.84 14.08 1.98
N LYS A 230 1.37 15.26 2.38
CA LYS A 230 1.61 16.51 1.66
C LYS A 230 3.11 16.79 1.55
N THR A 231 3.85 16.59 2.64
CA THR A 231 5.29 16.82 2.69
C THR A 231 6.09 15.91 1.75
N ASP A 232 5.72 14.64 1.60
CA ASP A 232 6.40 13.70 0.71
C ASP A 232 6.13 14.02 -0.78
N ILE A 233 4.90 14.42 -1.10
CA ILE A 233 4.50 14.86 -2.45
C ILE A 233 5.24 16.15 -2.82
N GLU A 234 5.21 17.14 -1.93
CA GLU A 234 5.90 18.40 -2.14
C GLU A 234 7.42 18.13 -2.30
N TYR A 235 8.05 17.36 -1.41
CA TYR A 235 9.48 17.04 -1.54
C TYR A 235 9.85 16.48 -2.93
N SER A 236 8.98 15.67 -3.51
CA SER A 236 9.19 15.10 -4.85
C SER A 236 9.03 16.15 -5.96
N ARG A 237 8.17 17.17 -5.78
CA ARG A 237 8.08 18.35 -6.65
C ARG A 237 9.34 19.21 -6.59
N LEU A 238 9.94 19.37 -5.40
CA LEU A 238 11.22 20.08 -5.23
C LEU A 238 12.32 19.40 -6.06
N LEU A 239 12.42 18.07 -5.97
CA LEU A 239 13.39 17.32 -6.78
C LEU A 239 13.13 17.48 -8.27
N LEU A 240 11.87 17.45 -8.71
CA LEU A 240 11.52 17.71 -10.10
C LEU A 240 12.01 19.10 -10.54
N TYR A 241 11.69 20.15 -9.78
CA TYR A 241 12.14 21.51 -10.09
C TYR A 241 13.66 21.65 -10.12
N MET A 242 14.38 21.06 -9.17
CA MET A 242 15.84 21.13 -9.13
C MET A 242 16.48 20.54 -10.40
N ASN A 243 15.86 19.51 -10.98
CA ASN A 243 16.35 18.82 -12.18
C ASN A 243 15.87 19.45 -13.49
N THR A 244 14.67 20.04 -13.54
CA THR A 244 14.12 20.60 -14.80
C THR A 244 14.29 22.11 -14.92
N LYS A 245 14.48 22.81 -13.80
CA LYS A 245 14.40 24.28 -13.70
C LYS A 245 13.10 24.87 -14.27
N ASP A 246 12.02 24.07 -14.30
CA ASP A 246 10.72 24.49 -14.84
C ASP A 246 10.15 25.66 -14.03
N PRO A 247 9.99 26.86 -14.64
CA PRO A 247 9.48 28.06 -13.94
C PRO A 247 8.10 27.85 -13.32
N LEU A 248 7.28 26.96 -13.87
CA LEU A 248 5.93 26.67 -13.36
C LEU A 248 5.94 25.97 -11.99
N LEU A 249 7.10 25.45 -11.57
CA LEU A 249 7.29 24.81 -10.27
C LEU A 249 8.00 25.76 -9.26
N HIS A 250 8.34 26.99 -9.66
CA HIS A 250 9.10 27.94 -8.84
C HIS A 250 8.33 28.41 -7.59
N ASP A 251 7.02 28.59 -7.69
CA ASP A 251 6.18 28.96 -6.55
C ASP A 251 6.08 27.81 -5.52
N GLN A 252 6.05 26.57 -6.01
CA GLN A 252 6.06 25.36 -5.17
C GLN A 252 7.43 25.15 -4.50
N PHE A 253 8.51 25.46 -5.21
CA PHE A 253 9.86 25.53 -4.66
C PHE A 253 9.94 26.55 -3.51
N THR A 254 9.40 27.75 -3.72
CA THR A 254 9.41 28.82 -2.71
C THR A 254 8.57 28.46 -1.49
N TYR A 255 7.36 27.93 -1.70
CA TYR A 255 6.48 27.42 -0.65
C TYR A 255 7.18 26.39 0.23
N MET A 256 7.89 25.45 -0.38
CA MET A 256 8.54 24.37 0.34
C MET A 256 9.85 24.79 1.02
N LYS A 257 10.58 25.74 0.43
CA LYS A 257 11.71 26.38 1.11
C LYS A 257 11.26 27.07 2.40
N CYS A 258 10.07 27.69 2.40
CA CYS A 258 9.45 28.24 3.61
C CYS A 258 8.97 27.13 4.57
N LEU A 259 8.30 26.09 4.05
CA LEU A 259 7.79 24.99 4.87
C LEU A 259 8.90 24.21 5.60
N LEU A 260 10.08 24.06 4.96
CA LEU A 260 11.28 23.45 5.55
C LEU A 260 11.99 24.36 6.56
N LYS A 261 11.79 25.68 6.46
CA LYS A 261 12.31 26.67 7.40
C LYS A 261 11.47 26.70 8.68
N ASP A 262 10.15 26.57 8.55
CA ASP A 262 9.19 26.67 9.66
C ASP A 262 8.94 25.31 10.35
N TYR A 263 9.10 24.19 9.64
CA TYR A 263 9.04 22.83 10.18
C TYR A 263 10.34 22.08 9.86
N PRO A 264 11.39 22.21 10.69
CA PRO A 264 12.63 21.45 10.55
C PRO A 264 12.35 19.99 10.94
N ASN A 265 11.65 19.27 10.07
CA ASN A 265 11.44 17.85 10.25
C ASN A 265 12.80 17.17 10.02
N GLU A 266 13.43 16.70 11.10
CA GLU A 266 14.74 16.02 11.06
C GLU A 266 14.76 14.85 10.04
N LYS A 267 13.61 14.22 9.75
CA LYS A 267 13.47 13.24 8.66
C LYS A 267 13.72 13.82 7.28
N ILE A 268 13.33 15.07 7.02
CA ILE A 268 13.57 15.73 5.73
C ILE A 268 15.02 16.20 5.63
N LYS A 269 15.62 16.69 6.72
CA LYS A 269 17.07 16.99 6.77
C LYS A 269 17.92 15.74 6.49
N GLN A 270 17.62 14.60 7.14
CA GLN A 270 18.28 13.31 6.86
C GLN A 270 18.06 12.82 5.42
N ARG A 271 16.91 13.09 4.81
CA ARG A 271 16.66 12.73 3.41
C ARG A 271 17.40 13.64 2.43
N LEU A 272 17.53 14.93 2.74
CA LEU A 272 18.30 15.91 1.96
C LEU A 272 19.82 15.65 2.05
N SER A 273 20.34 15.25 3.22
CA SER A 273 21.76 14.90 3.39
C SER A 273 22.17 13.69 2.56
N ASN A 274 21.26 12.73 2.34
CA ASN A 274 21.50 11.57 1.50
C ASN A 274 21.49 11.87 -0.01
N ILE A 275 21.01 13.04 -0.44
CA ILE A 275 21.06 13.48 -1.85
C ILE A 275 22.40 14.14 -2.17
N ARG A 276 23.07 14.74 -1.18
CA ARG A 276 24.41 15.32 -1.36
C ARG A 276 25.50 14.30 -1.68
N ILE A 277 25.22 12.99 -1.61
CA ILE A 277 26.21 11.92 -1.83
C ILE A 277 26.23 11.41 -3.29
N ARG A 278 25.38 11.90 -4.20
CA ARG A 278 25.43 11.47 -5.63
C ARG A 278 25.12 12.60 -6.61
N ILE A 279 25.87 13.70 -6.52
CA ILE A 279 26.13 14.59 -7.65
C ILE A 279 27.65 14.78 -7.69
N ASP A 280 28.32 13.77 -8.25
CA ASP A 280 29.60 13.86 -8.96
C ASP A 280 29.45 13.00 -10.21
#